data_AF-A0AA96U080-F1
#
_entry.id   AF-A0AA96U080-F1
#
_cell.length_a   1.000
_cell.length_b   1.000
_cell.length_c   1.000
_cell.angle_alpha   90.00
_cell.angle_beta   90.00
_cell.angle_gamma   90.00
#
_symmetry.space_group_name_H-M   'P 1'
#
loop_
_entity.id
_entity.type
_entity.pdbx_description
1 polymer ?
#
loop_
_entity_poly.entity_id
_entity_poly.type
_entity_poly.pdbx_seq_one_letter_code
_entity_poly.pdbx_strand_id
1 'polypeptide(L)' 'MYKIQILQSLRLKIVKLNLKLKIIEAHTDSRGSDRYNEVLSDKRAKAARDHIIS' A
#
# COMPACT_ATOMS: atom_id res chain seq x y z
N MET A 1 -12.89 -6.51 6.97
CA MET A 1 -12.39 -7.89 6.83
C MET A 1 -11.79 -8.18 5.45
N TYR A 2 -12.44 -7.80 4.33
CA TYR A 2 -11.92 -8.07 2.97
C TYR A 2 -10.59 -7.38 2.56
N LYS A 3 -10.28 -6.17 3.07
CA LYS A 3 -9.03 -5.45 2.72
C LYS A 3 -7.75 -6.22 3.12
N ILE A 4 -7.76 -6.88 4.27
CA ILE A 4 -6.61 -7.67 4.77
C ILE A 4 -6.36 -8.88 3.86
N GLN A 5 -7.44 -9.51 3.39
CA GLN A 5 -7.37 -10.68 2.51
C GLN A 5 -6.73 -10.36 1.15
N ILE A 6 -6.95 -9.14 0.61
CA ILE A 6 -6.32 -8.69 -0.64
C ILE A 6 -4.80 -8.53 -0.46
N LEU A 7 -4.36 -7.88 0.62
CA LEU A 7 -2.91 -7.70 0.89
C LEU A 7 -2.20 -9.04 1.10
N GLN A 8 -2.83 -9.98 1.81
CA GLN A 8 -2.28 -11.33 2.01
C GLN A 8 -2.14 -12.10 0.69
N SER A 9 -3.16 -12.06 -0.18
CA SER A 9 -3.09 -12.73 -1.48
C SER A 9 -2.04 -12.10 -2.40
N LEU A 10 -1.89 -10.76 -2.36
CA LEU A 10 -0.83 -10.05 -3.08
C LEU A 10 0.57 -10.45 -2.57
N ARG A 11 0.78 -10.52 -1.25
CA ARG A 11 2.05 -10.98 -0.64
C ARG A 11 2.43 -12.37 -1.16
N LEU A 12 1.50 -13.32 -1.13
CA LEU A 12 1.75 -14.67 -1.64
C LEU A 12 2.16 -14.67 -3.12
N LYS A 13 1.52 -13.84 -3.94
CA LYS A 13 1.85 -13.72 -5.36
C LYS A 13 3.26 -13.15 -5.59
N ILE A 14 3.65 -12.11 -4.84
CA ILE A 14 4.98 -11.50 -4.91
C ILE A 14 6.07 -12.52 -4.60
N VAL A 15 5.90 -13.28 -3.50
CA VAL A 15 6.87 -14.30 -3.08
C VAL A 15 6.93 -15.44 -4.09
N LYS A 16 5.77 -15.98 -4.51
CA LYS A 16 5.69 -17.11 -5.45
C LYS A 16 6.31 -16.79 -6.81
N LEU A 17 6.17 -15.55 -7.28
CA LEU A 17 6.67 -15.11 -8.58
C LEU A 17 8.04 -14.42 -8.49
N ASN A 18 8.63 -14.33 -7.30
CA ASN A 18 9.88 -13.61 -7.03
C ASN A 18 9.89 -12.17 -7.60
N LEU A 19 8.76 -11.46 -7.45
CA LEU A 19 8.61 -10.10 -7.95
C LEU A 19 9.39 -9.12 -7.08
N LYS A 20 10.13 -8.22 -7.72
CA LYS A 20 10.81 -7.11 -7.04
C LYS A 20 9.95 -5.86 -7.12
N LEU A 21 9.41 -5.44 -5.99
CA LEU A 21 8.71 -4.17 -5.88
C LEU A 21 9.71 -3.04 -5.63
N LYS A 22 9.68 -2.02 -6.49
CA LYS A 22 10.58 -0.86 -6.39
C LYS A 22 9.92 0.35 -5.73
N ILE A 23 8.64 0.57 -5.99
CA ILE A 23 7.88 1.73 -5.51
C ILE A 23 6.47 1.27 -5.12
N ILE A 24 5.95 1.84 -4.03
CA ILE A 24 4.54 1.71 -3.62
C ILE A 24 4.00 3.13 -3.47
N GLU A 25 2.93 3.43 -4.20
CA GLU A 25 2.27 4.74 -4.19
C GLU A 25 0.82 4.58 -3.71
N ALA A 26 0.30 5.63 -3.09
CA ALA A 26 -1.10 5.68 -2.68
C ALA A 26 -1.71 7.00 -3.14
N HIS A 27 -2.96 6.94 -3.61
CA HIS A 27 -3.69 8.11 -4.05
C HIS A 27 -4.80 8.46 -3.05
N THR A 28 -5.08 9.76 -2.95
CA THR A 28 -6.23 10.31 -2.23
C THR A 28 -7.22 10.88 -3.23
N ASP A 29 -8.46 11.08 -2.80
CA ASP A 29 -9.40 11.92 -3.54
C ASP A 29 -9.12 13.40 -3.27
N SER A 30 -9.92 14.30 -3.85
CA SER A 30 -9.75 15.75 -3.74
C SER A 30 -10.29 16.35 -2.44
N ARG A 31 -10.80 15.54 -1.50
CA ARG A 31 -11.33 16.05 -0.23
C ARG A 31 -10.19 16.32 0.74
N GLY A 32 -10.26 17.44 1.46
CA GLY A 32 -9.21 17.88 2.38
C GLY A 32 -8.13 18.72 1.69
N SER A 33 -7.19 19.25 2.47
CA SER A 33 -6.10 20.07 1.93
C SER A 33 -5.04 19.22 1.24
N ASP A 34 -4.34 19.80 0.28
CA ASP A 34 -3.23 19.14 -0.44
C ASP A 34 -2.19 18.57 0.54
N ARG A 35 -1.80 19.36 1.56
CA ARG A 35 -0.86 18.93 2.60
C ARG A 35 -1.37 17.74 3.40
N TYR A 36 -2.66 17.70 3.73
CA TYR A 36 -3.25 16.56 4.43
C TYR A 36 -3.22 15.31 3.55
N ASN A 37 -3.59 15.47 2.28
CA ASN A 37 -3.64 14.39 1.30
C ASN A 37 -2.25 13.81 0.99
N GLU A 38 -1.22 14.64 0.92
CA GLU A 38 0.18 14.23 0.78
C GLU A 38 0.67 13.41 1.99
N VAL A 39 0.35 13.86 3.21
CA VAL A 39 0.71 13.09 4.42
C VAL A 39 -0.08 11.77 4.49
N LEU A 40 -1.35 11.78 4.09
CA LEU A 40 -2.20 10.59 4.11
C LEU A 40 -1.77 9.55 3.07
N SER A 41 -1.38 9.97 1.87
CA SER A 41 -0.86 9.07 0.84
C SER A 41 0.44 8.41 1.30
N ASP A 42 1.39 9.18 1.85
CA ASP A 42 2.65 8.65 2.38
C ASP A 42 2.42 7.60 3.48
N LYS A 43 1.50 7.88 4.43
CA LYS A 43 1.12 6.92 5.47
C LYS A 43 0.50 5.64 4.91
N ARG A 44 -0.36 5.75 3.88
CA ARG A 44 -1.00 4.60 3.23
C ARG A 44 0.03 3.72 2.49
N ALA A 45 0.97 4.34 1.78
CA ALA A 45 2.03 3.62 1.08
C ALA A 45 2.94 2.86 2.07
N LYS A 46 3.35 3.51 3.17
CA LYS A 46 4.14 2.89 4.24
C LYS A 46 3.40 1.73 4.90
N ALA A 47 2.13 1.89 5.26
CA ALA A 47 1.34 0.82 5.86
C ALA A 47 1.19 -0.39 4.93
N ALA A 48 0.96 -0.15 3.62
CA ALA A 48 0.87 -1.23 2.64
C ALA A 48 2.22 -1.97 2.49
N ARG A 49 3.33 -1.23 2.44
CA ARG A 49 4.68 -1.81 2.44
C ARG A 49 4.90 -2.68 3.68
N ASP A 50 4.63 -2.14 4.86
CA ASP A 50 4.89 -2.83 6.13
C ASP A 50 4.10 -4.14 6.21
N HIS A 51 2.85 -4.15 5.73
CA HIS A 51 2.04 -5.36 5.62
C HIS A 51 2.55 -6.41 4.62
N ILE A 52 3.23 -5.99 3.55
CA ILE A 52 3.81 -6.92 2.57
C ILE A 52 5.09 -7.55 3.12
N ILE A 53 5.86 -6.80 3.91
CA ILE A 53 7.18 -7.23 4.43
C ILE A 53 7.06 -8.05 5.73
N SER A 54 6.09 -7.78 6.60
CA SER A 54 5.81 -8.60 7.81
C SER A 54 5.22 -9.95 7.45
#